data_AF-A0A6B2LN50-F1
#
_entry.id   AF-A0A6B2LN50-F1
#
_cell.length_a   1.000
_cell.length_b   1.000
_cell.length_c   1.000
_cell.angle_alpha   90.00
_cell.angle_beta   90.00
_cell.angle_gamma   90.00
#
_symmetry.space_group_name_H-M   'P 1'
#
loop_
_entity.id
_entity.type
_entity.pdbx_description
1 polymer ?
#
loop_
_entity_poly.entity_id
_entity_poly.type
_entity_poly.pdbx_seq_one_letter_code
_entity_poly.pdbx_strand_id
1 'polypeptide(L)'
;MWCSSVLVSDWWQKVTVYGRSVAVMSIVGYIVGLGDRHLDNILIDFDTGEVVHIDYNVCFEKGLKLRVPEIVPFRMTQAMQRALGTCHSGVEGRFRIACEHVLRVLRRNRETLLTLLEAFVYDPLVDWT
;
A
#
# COMPACT_ATOMS: atom_id res chain seq x y z
N MET A 1 -17.48 0.48 5.59
CA MET A 1 -17.72 0.16 4.17
C MET A 1 -19.17 -0.25 3.92
N TRP A 2 -19.66 -1.42 4.34
CA TRP A 2 -21.09 -1.76 4.17
C TRP A 2 -21.99 -0.82 4.98
N CYS A 3 -21.76 -0.71 6.29
CA CYS A 3 -22.57 0.15 7.17
C CYS A 3 -22.46 1.65 6.85
N SER A 4 -21.42 2.06 6.13
CA SER A 4 -21.21 3.45 5.69
C SER A 4 -21.77 3.72 4.30
N SER A 5 -22.45 2.76 3.67
CA SER A 5 -23.01 2.90 2.32
C SER A 5 -24.53 2.92 2.37
N VAL A 6 -25.12 3.86 1.64
CA VAL A 6 -26.58 4.01 1.55
C VAL A 6 -27.17 3.01 0.53
N LEU A 7 -26.43 2.73 -0.54
CA LEU A 7 -26.83 1.86 -1.63
C LEU A 7 -25.80 0.74 -1.86
N VAL A 8 -26.24 -0.38 -2.43
CA VAL A 8 -25.37 -1.51 -2.78
C VAL A 8 -24.33 -1.11 -3.84
N SER A 9 -24.70 -0.22 -4.77
CA SER A 9 -23.79 0.32 -5.79
C SER A 9 -22.64 1.12 -5.18
N ASP A 10 -22.93 1.93 -4.16
CA ASP A 10 -21.95 2.72 -3.41
C ASP A 10 -20.98 1.81 -2.64
N TRP A 11 -21.51 0.80 -1.96
CA TRP A 11 -20.68 -0.22 -1.30
C TRP A 11 -19.75 -0.93 -2.30
N TRP A 12 -20.28 -1.33 -3.46
CA TRP A 12 -19.49 -2.02 -4.48
C TRP A 12 -18.38 -1.14 -5.07
N GLN A 13 -18.67 0.15 -5.23
CA GLN A 13 -17.68 1.13 -5.65
C GLN A 13 -16.59 1.29 -4.59
N LYS A 14 -16.94 1.48 -3.32
CA LYS A 14 -15.99 1.60 -2.20
C LYS A 14 -15.09 0.36 -2.08
N VAL A 15 -15.64 -0.85 -2.17
CA VAL A 15 -14.84 -2.10 -2.14
C VAL A 15 -13.88 -2.19 -3.33
N THR A 16 -14.32 -1.72 -4.51
CA THR A 16 -13.47 -1.71 -5.72
C THR A 16 -12.33 -0.70 -5.59
N VAL A 17 -12.61 0.49 -5.05
CA VAL A 17 -11.61 1.54 -4.78
C VAL A 17 -10.61 1.05 -3.73
N TYR A 18 -11.10 0.49 -2.62
CA TYR A 18 -10.29 -0.12 -1.58
C TYR A 18 -9.31 -1.14 -2.15
N GLY A 19 -9.78 -2.09 -2.96
CA GLY A 19 -8.90 -3.11 -3.53
C GLY A 19 -7.82 -2.57 -4.46
N ARG A 20 -8.09 -1.48 -5.18
CA ARG A 20 -7.09 -0.80 -6.03
C ARG A 20 -6.11 0.01 -5.20
N SER A 21 -6.60 0.76 -4.21
CA SER A 21 -5.77 1.59 -3.34
C SER A 21 -4.79 0.75 -2.52
N VAL A 22 -5.25 -0.35 -1.91
CA VAL A 22 -4.39 -1.30 -1.19
C VAL A 22 -3.35 -1.93 -2.11
N ALA A 23 -3.71 -2.26 -3.36
CA ALA A 23 -2.76 -2.81 -4.33
C ALA A 23 -1.64 -1.81 -4.67
N VAL A 24 -2.00 -0.56 -4.94
CA VAL A 24 -1.03 0.52 -5.22
C VAL A 24 -0.11 0.73 -4.03
N MET A 25 -0.67 0.92 -2.83
CA MET A 25 0.11 1.19 -1.62
C MET A 25 1.00 0.01 -1.21
N SER A 26 0.55 -1.23 -1.42
CA SER A 26 1.36 -2.43 -1.16
C SER A 26 2.58 -2.52 -2.08
N ILE A 27 2.40 -2.30 -3.39
CA ILE A 27 3.51 -2.39 -4.35
C ILE A 27 4.48 -1.21 -4.21
N VAL A 28 3.96 0.01 -4.02
CA VAL A 28 4.80 1.19 -3.79
C VAL A 28 5.56 1.05 -2.48
N GLY A 29 4.89 0.62 -1.40
CA GLY A 29 5.52 0.38 -0.11
C GLY A 29 6.64 -0.66 -0.18
N TYR A 30 6.42 -1.74 -0.95
CA TYR A 30 7.47 -2.74 -1.19
C TYR A 30 8.69 -2.16 -1.91
N ILE A 31 8.51 -1.35 -2.96
CA ILE A 31 9.63 -0.77 -3.71
C ILE A 31 10.41 0.26 -2.89
N VAL A 32 9.71 1.06 -2.08
CA VAL A 32 10.34 2.05 -1.18
C VAL A 32 10.97 1.38 0.05
N GLY A 33 10.60 0.14 0.36
CA GLY A 33 11.03 -0.54 1.60
C GLY A 33 10.39 0.09 2.84
N LEU A 34 9.10 0.42 2.76
CA LEU A 34 8.33 1.01 3.84
C LEU A 34 8.05 -0.04 4.93
N GLY A 35 8.54 0.21 6.14
CA GLY A 35 8.34 -0.62 7.33
C GLY A 35 7.48 0.07 8.38
N ASP A 36 7.32 -0.57 9.53
CA ASP A 36 6.48 -0.13 10.65
C ASP A 36 5.00 0.07 10.27
N ARG A 37 4.46 -0.88 9.52
CA ARG A 37 3.05 -0.84 9.07
C ARG A 37 2.13 -1.46 10.12
N HIS A 38 2.00 -0.83 11.29
CA HIS A 38 0.96 -1.16 12.26
C HIS A 38 -0.40 -0.55 11.88
N LEU A 39 -1.46 -0.93 12.59
CA LEU A 39 -2.83 -0.55 12.24
C LEU A 39 -3.09 0.97 12.38
N ASP A 40 -2.34 1.68 13.22
CA ASP A 40 -2.49 3.13 13.36
C ASP A 40 -1.85 3.89 12.18
N ASN A 41 -0.89 3.27 11.49
CA ASN A 41 -0.25 3.84 10.31
C ASN A 41 -1.01 3.53 9.00
N ILE A 42 -2.09 2.75 9.06
CA ILE A 42 -2.93 2.40 7.91
C ILE A 42 -4.35 2.91 8.18
N LEU A 43 -4.66 4.05 7.58
CA LEU A 43 -5.99 4.66 7.68
C LEU A 43 -6.86 4.26 6.49
N ILE A 44 -8.16 4.17 6.72
CA ILE A 44 -9.14 3.88 5.68
C ILE A 44 -10.19 4.99 5.70
N ASP A 45 -10.41 5.60 4.54
CA ASP A 45 -11.53 6.52 4.35
C ASP A 45 -12.81 5.70 4.08
N PHE A 46 -13.83 5.90 4.91
CA PHE A 46 -15.10 5.18 4.81
C PHE A 46 -16.08 5.78 3.79
N ASP A 47 -15.82 7.01 3.32
CA ASP A 47 -16.62 7.71 2.33
C ASP A 47 -16.18 7.33 0.91
N THR A 48 -14.89 7.24 0.66
CA THR A 48 -14.34 6.85 -0.66
C THR A 48 -13.93 5.37 -0.74
N GLY A 49 -13.55 4.77 0.39
CA GLY A 49 -12.94 3.44 0.44
C GLY A 49 -11.42 3.44 0.20
N GLU A 50 -10.77 4.60 0.11
CA GLU A 50 -9.33 4.69 -0.10
C GLU A 50 -8.52 4.33 1.15
N VAL A 51 -7.31 3.81 0.95
CA VAL A 51 -6.36 3.50 2.01
C VAL A 51 -5.21 4.48 1.97
N VAL A 52 -4.93 5.08 3.13
CA VAL A 52 -3.89 6.08 3.31
C VAL A 52 -2.88 5.53 4.31
N HIS A 53 -1.62 5.46 3.89
CA HIS A 53 -0.53 5.17 4.80
C HIS A 53 0.00 6.50 5.35
N ILE A 54 0.22 6.55 6.66
CA ILE A 54 0.87 7.67 7.33
C ILE A 54 2.21 7.22 7.92
N ASP A 55 3.00 8.19 8.36
CA ASP A 55 4.34 8.01 8.93
C ASP A 55 5.31 7.28 7.98
N TYR A 56 6.21 8.04 7.34
CA TYR A 56 7.21 7.52 6.40
C TYR A 56 8.62 7.51 7.00
N ASN A 57 8.74 7.65 8.32
CA ASN A 57 10.05 7.73 8.99
C ASN A 57 10.83 6.41 8.89
N VAL A 58 10.12 5.28 8.77
CA VAL A 58 10.70 3.93 8.60
C VAL A 58 10.61 3.50 7.13
N CYS A 59 11.36 4.15 6.26
CA CYS A 59 11.52 3.78 4.84
C CYS A 59 12.92 3.22 4.55
N PHE A 60 13.16 2.73 3.33
CA PHE A 60 14.44 2.16 2.88
C PHE A 60 14.94 0.99 3.73
N GLU A 61 14.04 0.05 4.05
CA GLU A 61 14.34 -1.18 4.81
C GLU A 61 14.82 -0.93 6.25
N LYS A 62 14.68 0.30 6.78
CA LYS A 62 14.90 0.60 8.21
C LYS A 62 14.04 -0.30 9.13
N GLY A 63 12.92 -0.83 8.62
CA GLY A 63 12.05 -1.80 9.32
C GLY A 63 12.75 -3.09 9.76
N LEU A 64 13.84 -3.50 9.10
CA LEU A 64 14.63 -4.67 9.49
C LEU A 64 15.48 -4.44 10.75
N LYS A 65 15.74 -3.17 11.09
CA LYS A 65 16.54 -2.75 12.26
C LYS A 65 15.70 -2.50 13.51
N LEU A 66 14.37 -2.64 13.42
CA LEU A 66 13.48 -2.51 14.56
C LEU A 66 13.71 -3.62 15.59
N ARG A 67 13.28 -3.38 16.83
CA ARG A 67 13.37 -4.35 17.94
C ARG A 67 12.71 -5.68 17.57
N VAL A 68 11.62 -5.64 16.81
CA VAL A 68 11.01 -6.79 16.16
C VAL A 68 11.08 -6.53 14.65
N PRO A 69 11.90 -7.27 13.90
CA PRO A 69 12.11 -6.99 12.49
C PRO A 69 10.84 -7.30 11.69
N GLU A 70 10.45 -6.36 10.83
CA GLU A 70 9.37 -6.58 9.87
C GLU A 70 9.92 -7.23 8.60
N ILE A 71 9.71 -8.54 8.45
CA ILE A 71 10.21 -9.34 7.32
C ILE A 71 9.18 -9.35 6.16
N VAL A 72 7.95 -8.91 6.42
CA VAL A 72 6.89 -8.90 5.41
C VAL A 72 7.06 -7.70 4.46
N PRO A 73 6.89 -7.89 3.14
CA PRO A 73 7.05 -6.81 2.16
C PRO A 73 5.93 -5.76 2.23
N PHE A 74 4.75 -6.18 2.66
CA PHE A 74 3.62 -5.30 2.98
C PHE A 74 2.64 -6.09 3.86
N ARG A 75 1.85 -5.38 4.65
CA ARG A 75 0.90 -5.97 5.57
C ARG A 75 -0.37 -6.43 4.85
N MET A 76 -0.59 -7.74 4.80
CA MET A 76 -1.82 -8.34 4.30
C MET A 76 -2.49 -9.19 5.38
N THR A 77 -3.33 -8.55 6.19
CA THR A 77 -4.03 -9.25 7.28
C THR A 77 -5.28 -9.98 6.77
N GLN A 78 -5.78 -10.95 7.55
CA GLN A 78 -7.05 -11.63 7.23
C GLN A 78 -8.24 -10.66 7.13
N ALA A 79 -8.24 -9.59 7.93
CA ALA A 79 -9.27 -8.56 7.87
C ALA A 79 -9.24 -7.81 6.53
N MET A 80 -8.03 -7.41 6.08
CA MET A 80 -7.84 -6.75 4.79
C MET A 80 -8.21 -7.68 3.63
N GLN A 81 -7.84 -8.95 3.70
CA GLN A 81 -8.19 -9.96 2.69
C GLN A 81 -9.71 -10.16 2.58
N ARG A 82 -10.41 -10.24 3.71
CA ARG A 82 -11.89 -10.34 3.73
C ARG A 82 -12.56 -9.07 3.19
N ALA A 83 -11.95 -7.91 3.37
CA ALA A 83 -12.46 -6.64 2.87
C ALA A 83 -12.35 -6.49 1.34
N LEU A 84 -11.47 -7.24 0.67
CA LEU A 84 -11.34 -7.23 -0.80
C LEU A 84 -12.52 -7.89 -1.53
N GLY A 85 -13.37 -8.64 -0.81
CA GLY A 85 -14.60 -9.20 -1.35
C GLY A 85 -14.95 -10.58 -0.82
N THR A 86 -16.20 -10.98 -1.04
CA THR A 86 -16.80 -12.26 -0.60
C THR A 86 -16.75 -13.36 -1.67
N CYS A 87 -16.42 -13.04 -2.91
CA CYS A 87 -16.24 -14.02 -3.99
C CYS A 87 -14.87 -14.71 -3.87
N HIS A 88 -14.81 -16.01 -4.18
CA HIS A 88 -13.67 -16.94 -3.98
C HIS A 88 -12.29 -16.50 -4.51
N SER A 89 -12.21 -15.36 -5.19
CA SER A 89 -10.98 -14.78 -5.71
C SER A 89 -10.22 -13.88 -4.75
N GLY A 90 -10.71 -13.51 -3.56
CA GLY A 90 -9.95 -12.75 -2.54
C GLY A 90 -8.80 -11.85 -3.06
N VAL A 91 -7.55 -12.32 -2.89
CA VAL A 91 -6.31 -11.67 -3.36
C VAL A 91 -6.04 -11.90 -4.87
N GLU A 92 -6.48 -13.03 -5.40
CA GLU A 92 -6.39 -13.47 -6.80
C GLU A 92 -7.21 -12.63 -7.79
N GLY A 93 -8.14 -11.81 -7.31
CA GLY A 93 -9.03 -11.01 -8.13
C GLY A 93 -8.46 -9.65 -8.54
N ARG A 94 -9.22 -8.60 -8.26
CA ARG A 94 -8.90 -7.22 -8.63
C ARG A 94 -7.58 -6.73 -8.04
N PHE A 95 -7.23 -7.21 -6.85
CA PHE A 95 -5.99 -6.86 -6.18
C PHE A 95 -4.77 -7.32 -6.99
N ARG A 96 -4.68 -8.60 -7.36
CA ARG A 96 -3.59 -9.14 -8.20
C ARG A 96 -3.44 -8.37 -9.51
N ILE A 97 -4.54 -8.17 -10.24
CA ILE A 97 -4.52 -7.46 -11.53
C ILE A 97 -4.02 -6.02 -11.35
N ALA A 98 -4.47 -5.33 -10.30
CA ALA A 98 -4.01 -3.99 -9.99
C ALA A 98 -2.52 -3.97 -9.62
N CYS A 99 -2.04 -4.92 -8.80
CA CYS A 99 -0.62 -5.05 -8.45
C CYS A 99 0.26 -5.25 -9.69
N GLU A 100 -0.13 -6.14 -10.60
CA GLU A 100 0.59 -6.38 -11.86
C GLU A 100 0.63 -5.12 -12.73
N HIS A 101 -0.48 -4.39 -12.82
CA HIS A 101 -0.54 -3.15 -13.58
C HIS A 101 0.39 -2.08 -12.99
N VAL A 102 0.37 -1.91 -11.66
CA VAL A 102 1.23 -0.95 -10.95
C VAL A 102 2.70 -1.31 -11.16
N LEU A 103 3.08 -2.58 -10.97
CA LEU A 103 4.45 -3.04 -11.24
C LEU A 103 4.88 -2.78 -12.68
N ARG A 104 4.00 -3.01 -13.66
CA ARG A 104 4.30 -2.76 -15.08
C ARG A 104 4.59 -1.28 -15.33
N VAL A 105 3.81 -0.38 -14.76
CA VAL A 105 4.00 1.07 -14.88
C VAL A 105 5.30 1.51 -14.20
N LEU A 106 5.55 1.05 -12.97
CA LEU A 106 6.77 1.39 -12.22
C LEU A 106 8.04 0.88 -12.91
N ARG A 107 8.02 -0.34 -13.48
CA ARG A 107 9.15 -0.88 -14.24
C ARG A 107 9.39 -0.14 -15.56
N ARG A 108 8.34 0.34 -16.23
CA ARG A 108 8.46 1.13 -17.46
C ARG A 108 9.11 2.49 -17.19
N ASN A 109 8.80 3.10 -16.04
CA ASN A 109 9.30 4.42 -15.64
C ASN A 109 10.44 4.35 -14.60
N ARG A 110 11.16 3.22 -14.54
CA ARG A 110 12.18 2.97 -13.50
C ARG A 110 13.29 4.02 -13.50
N GLU A 111 13.67 4.51 -14.68
CA GLU A 111 14.78 5.46 -14.83
C GLU A 111 14.44 6.79 -14.15
N THR A 112 13.23 7.31 -14.39
CA THR A 112 12.74 8.52 -13.73
C THR A 112 12.68 8.37 -12.21
N LEU A 113 12.24 7.20 -11.71
CA LEU A 113 12.18 6.93 -10.27
C LEU A 113 13.58 6.85 -9.64
N LEU A 114 14.52 6.17 -10.30
CA LEU A 114 15.90 6.06 -9.82
C LEU A 114 16.58 7.42 -9.78
N THR A 115 16.43 8.25 -10.81
CA THR A 115 17.00 9.62 -10.82
C THR A 115 16.46 10.48 -9.67
N LEU A 116 15.17 10.36 -9.33
CA LEU A 116 14.61 11.08 -8.18
C LEU A 116 15.14 10.54 -6.84
N LEU A 117 15.23 9.21 -6.69
CA LEU A 117 15.76 8.58 -5.48
C LEU A 117 17.24 8.87 -5.26
N GLU A 118 18.04 8.90 -6.33
CA GLU A 118 19.46 9.32 -6.27
C GLU A 118 19.58 10.74 -5.73
N ALA A 119 18.73 11.67 -6.18
CA ALA A 119 18.73 13.04 -5.66
C ALA A 119 18.48 13.10 -4.14
N PHE A 120 17.61 12.24 -3.59
CA PHE A 120 17.38 12.17 -2.15
C PHE A 120 18.60 11.63 -1.38
N VAL A 121 19.32 10.64 -1.93
CA VAL A 121 20.52 10.09 -1.29
C VAL A 121 21.63 11.14 -1.20
N TYR A 122 21.75 12.00 -2.20
CA TYR A 122 22.76 13.06 -2.21
C TYR A 122 22.33 14.34 -1.48
N ASP A 123 21.11 14.41 -0.95
CA ASP A 123 20.63 15.58 -0.20
C ASP A 123 21.24 15.60 1.22
N PRO A 124 22.09 16.58 1.57
CA PRO A 124 22.72 16.67 2.88
C PRO A 124 21.76 17.08 4.01
N LEU A 125 20.52 17.48 3.69
CA LEU A 125 19.49 17.83 4.67
C LEU A 125 18.69 16.61 5.16
N VAL A 126 18.87 15.46 4.51
CA VAL A 126 18.19 14.21 4.91
C VAL A 126 19.04 13.49 5.95
N ASP A 127 18.49 13.32 7.15
CA ASP A 127 19.15 12.58 8.22
C ASP A 127 19.00 11.07 7.99
N TRP A 128 20.04 10.47 7.42
CA TRP A 128 20.10 9.03 7.13
C TRP A 128 20.51 8.19 8.34
N THR A 129 20.91 8.83 9.45
CA THR A 129 21.42 8.18 10.66
C THR A 129 20.35 7.41 11.43
#